data_AF-A0A090WAL8-F1
#
_entry.id   AF-A0A090WAL8-F1
#
_cell.length_a   1.000
_cell.length_b   1.000
_cell.length_c   1.000
_cell.angle_alpha   90.00
_cell.angle_beta   90.00
_cell.angle_gamma   90.00
#
_symmetry.space_group_name_H-M   'P 1'
#
loop_
_entity.id
_entity.type
_entity.pdbx_description
1 polymer ?
#
loop_
_entity_poly.entity_id
_entity_poly.type
_entity_poly.pdbx_seq_one_letter_code
_entity_poly.pdbx_strand_id
1 'polypeptide(L)' 'MQDNNVPLSQIASEKGAVTLTEEEIQDLIFFVENSLYDSYLTRYVPETVLSGNCFPNADVQSKIDLGCE' A
#
# COMPACT_ATOMS: atom_id res chain seq x y z
N MET A 1 -8.52 4.48 10.50
CA MET A 1 -7.98 5.56 11.33
C MET A 1 -7.27 4.91 12.51
N GLN A 2 -5.99 5.22 12.73
CA GLN A 2 -5.26 4.67 13.89
C GLN A 2 -5.76 5.38 15.15
N ASP A 3 -6.05 4.61 16.19
CA ASP A 3 -6.34 5.14 17.53
C ASP A 3 -5.01 5.52 18.19
N ASN A 4 -4.87 6.80 18.54
CA ASN A 4 -3.65 7.32 19.15
C ASN A 4 -3.55 7.04 20.67
N ASN A 5 -4.53 6.34 21.25
CA ASN A 5 -4.58 6.02 22.69
C ASN A 5 -4.35 4.54 23.00
N VAL A 6 -3.79 3.77 22.07
CA VAL A 6 -3.46 2.36 22.34
C VAL A 6 -2.39 2.30 23.44
N PRO A 7 -2.67 1.67 24.60
CA PRO A 7 -1.68 1.49 25.65
C PRO A 7 -0.44 0.77 25.11
N LEU A 8 0.76 1.22 25.48
CA LEU A 8 2.03 0.63 25.02
C LEU A 8 2.13 -0.88 25.29
N SER A 9 1.43 -1.40 26.30
CA SER A 9 1.35 -2.83 26.60
C SER A 9 0.57 -3.65 25.57
N GLN A 10 -0.27 -3.00 24.75
CA GLN A 10 -1.00 -3.60 23.64
C GLN A 10 -0.28 -3.42 22.31
N ILE A 11 0.80 -2.63 22.30
CA ILE A 11 1.68 -2.50 21.16
C ILE A 11 2.66 -3.67 21.24
N ALA A 12 2.73 -4.47 20.17
CA ALA A 12 3.69 -5.56 20.10
C ALA A 12 5.11 -5.02 20.39
N SER A 13 5.96 -5.80 21.05
CA SER A 13 7.33 -5.38 21.39
C SER A 13 8.11 -4.85 20.19
N GLU A 14 7.90 -5.48 19.03
CA GLU A 14 8.44 -5.13 17.72
C GLU A 14 7.83 -3.85 17.08
N LYS A 15 6.78 -3.28 17.67
CA LYS A 15 6.07 -2.06 17.23
C LYS A 15 6.43 -0.83 18.08
N GLY A 16 7.41 -0.93 18.97
CA GLY A 16 7.95 0.22 19.71
C GLY A 16 8.52 1.29 18.76
N ALA A 17 8.81 2.49 19.29
CA ALA A 17 9.41 3.57 18.50
C ALA A 17 10.71 3.08 17.85
N VAL A 18 10.66 2.81 16.54
CA VAL A 18 11.82 2.38 15.78
C VAL A 18 12.71 3.62 15.61
N THR A 19 13.87 3.61 16.27
CA THR A 19 14.92 4.57 15.96
C THR A 19 15.67 4.02 14.76
N LEU A 20 15.38 4.56 13.58
CA LEU A 20 16.07 4.18 12.36
C LEU A 20 17.46 4.79 12.34
N THR A 21 18.42 4.03 11.85
CA THR A 21 19.72 4.54 11.43
C THR A 21 19.58 5.39 10.17
N GLU A 22 20.58 6.22 9.89
CA GLU A 22 20.59 7.00 8.64
C GLU A 22 20.55 6.09 7.41
N GLU A 23 21.23 4.94 7.45
CA GLU A 23 21.23 3.95 6.37
C GLU A 23 19.83 3.39 6.11
N GLU A 24 19.11 2.98 7.16
CA GLU A 24 17.73 2.47 7.02
C GLU A 24 16.77 3.55 6.49
N ILE A 25 16.99 4.82 6.84
CA ILE A 25 16.22 5.93 6.27
C ILE A 25 16.51 6.05 4.76
N GLN A 26 17.77 5.96 4.34
CA GLN A 26 18.12 6.00 2.92
C GLN A 26 17.55 4.80 2.16
N ASP A 27 17.55 3.61 2.75
CA ASP A 27 16.93 2.43 2.16
C ASP A 27 15.42 2.60 1.97
N LEU A 28 14.73 3.21 2.95
CA LEU A 28 13.30 3.51 2.84
C LEU A 28 13.02 4.54 1.75
N ILE A 29 13.84 5.60 1.66
CA ILE A 29 13.73 6.60 0.59
C ILE A 29 13.89 5.90 -0.77
N PHE A 30 14.95 5.12 -0.93
CA PHE A 30 15.20 4.40 -2.18
C PHE A 30 14.05 3.45 -2.54
N PHE A 31 13.54 2.71 -1.56
CA PHE A 31 12.44 1.78 -1.76
C PHE A 31 11.17 2.49 -2.27
N VAL A 32 10.78 3.60 -1.62
CA VAL A 32 9.57 4.34 -2.00
C VAL A 32 9.74 5.04 -3.35
N GLU A 33 10.90 5.63 -3.61
CA GLU A 33 11.15 6.38 -4.84
C GLU A 33 11.35 5.49 -6.07
N ASN A 34 11.96 4.32 -5.90
CA ASN A 34 12.44 3.52 -7.04
C ASN A 34 11.88 2.09 -7.08
N SER A 35 11.65 1.47 -5.93
CA SER A 35 11.35 0.03 -5.87
C SER A 35 9.86 -0.30 -5.90
N LEU A 36 8.99 0.66 -5.59
CA LEU A 36 7.53 0.47 -5.65
C LEU A 36 6.96 0.58 -7.06
N TYR A 37 7.71 1.15 -8.01
CA TYR A 37 7.27 1.23 -9.40
C TYR A 37 7.45 -0.11 -10.10
N ASP A 38 6.33 -0.65 -10.59
CA ASP A 38 6.30 -1.85 -11.40
C ASP A 38 5.78 -1.52 -12.80
N SER A 39 6.67 -1.58 -13.80
CA SER A 39 6.33 -1.26 -15.19
C SER A 39 5.38 -2.27 -15.84
N TYR A 40 5.11 -3.40 -15.18
CA TYR A 40 4.26 -4.46 -15.68
C TYR A 40 3.20 -4.88 -14.65
N LEU A 41 2.55 -3.88 -14.02
CA LEU A 41 1.41 -4.09 -13.12
C LEU A 41 0.24 -4.83 -13.77
N THR A 42 0.07 -4.69 -15.10
CA THR A 42 -1.00 -5.35 -15.86
C THR A 42 -0.98 -6.86 -15.75
N ARG A 43 0.15 -7.47 -15.37
CA ARG A 43 0.25 -8.93 -15.15
C ARG A 43 -0.64 -9.46 -14.03
N TYR A 44 -1.05 -8.58 -13.11
CA TYR A 44 -1.97 -8.94 -12.02
C TYR A 44 -3.43 -8.64 -12.36
N VAL A 45 -3.69 -8.00 -13.51
CA VAL A 45 -5.04 -7.72 -13.99
C VAL A 45 -5.57 -8.99 -14.66
N PRO A 46 -6.67 -9.59 -14.16
CA PRO A 46 -7.28 -10.74 -14.80
C PRO A 46 -7.89 -10.34 -16.14
N GLU A 47 -7.93 -11.27 -17.11
CA GLU A 47 -8.58 -11.03 -18.41
C GLU A 47 -10.06 -10.63 -18.24
N THR A 48 -10.74 -11.23 -17.28
CA THR A 48 -12.12 -10.90 -16.90
C THR A 48 -12.34 -11.11 -15.41
N VAL A 49 -13.30 -10.38 -14.83
CA VAL A 49 -13.86 -10.69 -13.51
C VAL A 49 -15.30 -11.15 -13.64
N LEU A 50 -15.72 -12.12 -12.83
CA LEU A 50 -17.07 -12.71 -12.91
C LEU A 50 -18.19 -11.71 -12.65
N SER A 51 -17.91 -10.61 -11.94
CA SER A 51 -18.86 -9.54 -11.65
C SER A 51 -19.02 -8.53 -12.79
N GLY A 52 -18.10 -8.52 -13.77
CA GLY A 52 -17.99 -7.47 -14.78
C GLY A 52 -17.55 -6.09 -14.26
N ASN A 53 -17.23 -5.96 -12.97
CA ASN A 53 -16.80 -4.70 -12.37
C ASN A 53 -15.32 -4.41 -12.64
N CYS A 54 -14.90 -3.17 -12.37
CA CYS A 54 -13.50 -2.78 -12.46
C CYS A 54 -12.62 -3.54 -11.45
N PHE A 55 -11.45 -3.99 -11.90
CA PHE A 55 -10.40 -4.59 -11.07
C PHE A 55 -9.32 -3.53 -10.78
N PRO A 56 -8.65 -3.53 -9.62
CA PRO A 56 -8.84 -4.43 -8.47
C PRO A 56 -9.92 -3.96 -7.49
N ASN A 57 -10.33 -2.70 -7.59
CA ASN A 57 -11.25 -2.08 -6.66
C ASN A 57 -12.36 -1.37 -7.42
N ALA A 58 -13.60 -1.63 -7.02
CA ALA A 58 -14.80 -1.25 -7.76
C ALA A 58 -15.64 -0.17 -7.05
N ASP A 59 -15.09 0.52 -6.05
CA ASP A 59 -15.73 1.72 -5.50
C ASP A 59 -15.70 2.88 -6.50
N VAL A 60 -16.55 3.89 -6.27
CA VAL A 60 -16.78 5.01 -7.18
C VAL A 60 -15.49 5.79 -7.49
N GLN A 61 -14.68 6.08 -6.47
CA GLN A 61 -13.47 6.88 -6.69
C GLN A 61 -12.42 6.08 -7.46
N SER A 62 -12.23 4.80 -7.07
CA SER A 62 -11.28 3.93 -7.77
C SER A 62 -11.63 3.76 -9.25
N LYS A 63 -12.91 3.68 -9.62
CA LYS A 63 -13.32 3.57 -11.02
C LYS A 63 -12.93 4.79 -11.87
N ILE A 64 -13.11 5.98 -11.30
CA ILE A 64 -12.71 7.25 -11.93
C ILE A 64 -11.19 7.30 -12.09
N ASP A 65 -10.45 6.98 -11.04
CA ASP A 65 -8.98 7.03 -11.02
C ASP A 65 -8.36 6.01 -12.01
N LEU A 66 -9.00 4.84 -12.16
CA LEU A 66 -8.58 3.78 -13.07
C LEU A 66 -9.09 3.95 -14.51
N GLY A 67 -10.01 4.89 -14.76
CA GLY A 67 -10.57 5.14 -16.10
C GLY A 67 -11.36 3.96 -16.67
N CYS A 68 -12.10 3.23 -15.82
CA CYS A 68 -12.81 1.99 -16.17
C CYS A 68 -14.35 2.11 -16.07
N GLU A 69 -14.89 3.26 -16.47
CA GLU A 69 -16.34 3.53 -16.60
C GLU A 69 -16.81 3.56 -18.06
#